data_AF-A0A2H9MCV2-F1
#
_entry.id   AF-A0A2H9MCV2-F1
#
_cell.length_a   1.000
_cell.length_b   1.000
_cell.length_c   1.000
_cell.angle_alpha   90.00
_cell.angle_beta   90.00
_cell.angle_gamma   90.00
#
_symmetry.space_group_name_H-M   'P 1'
#
loop_
_entity.id
_entity.type
_entity.pdbx_description
1 polymer ?
#
loop_
_entity_poly.entity_id
_entity_poly.type
_entity_poly.pdbx_seq_one_letter_code
_entity_poly.pdbx_strand_id
1 'polypeptide(L)'
;EATIFKDIKSYEDLFSVIKNYTPERFLFTLEYFPEEGKYFADGHRKCNFSVLPDSTSHLNCSVCGKPLTYGVFHRLLELSGNSYKNTLSKIKYFHTIPLKGIISQVIHKSNKSLAVDREYKKAIDIFKNEINILLFAKESDLISSLPIEIAEGIISIRNEKVIKFPGFDGEYGKIILNYS
;
A
#
# COMPACT_ATOMS: atom_id res chain seq x y z
N GLU A 1 6.74 2.86 -4.61
CA GLU A 1 6.25 4.18 -5.03
C GLU A 1 6.65 4.46 -6.48
N ALA A 2 5.73 5.02 -7.26
CA ALA A 2 6.01 5.57 -8.59
C ALA A 2 5.02 6.70 -8.91
N THR A 3 5.51 7.90 -9.23
CA THR A 3 4.67 9.01 -9.73
C THR A 3 4.61 9.00 -11.25
N ILE A 4 3.42 9.05 -11.81
CA ILE A 4 3.19 8.94 -13.25
C ILE A 4 2.89 10.31 -13.83
N PHE A 5 3.70 10.70 -14.81
CA PHE A 5 3.61 11.99 -15.49
C PHE A 5 3.16 11.81 -16.94
N LYS A 6 2.48 12.83 -17.46
CA LYS A 6 2.03 12.90 -18.86
C LYS A 6 3.00 13.73 -19.71
N ASP A 7 3.30 13.23 -20.90
CA ASP A 7 4.02 13.92 -21.99
C ASP A 7 5.42 14.45 -21.60
N ILE A 8 6.15 13.76 -20.72
CA ILE A 8 7.53 14.15 -20.35
C ILE A 8 8.49 13.88 -21.51
N LYS A 9 9.19 14.92 -21.97
CA LYS A 9 10.10 14.82 -23.13
C LYS A 9 11.59 14.82 -22.77
N SER A 10 11.95 15.38 -21.63
CA SER A 10 13.33 15.42 -21.13
C SER A 10 13.36 15.56 -19.61
N TYR A 11 14.56 15.49 -19.02
CA TYR A 11 14.76 15.75 -17.60
C TYR A 11 14.40 17.19 -17.22
N GLU A 12 14.76 18.18 -18.05
CA GLU A 12 14.45 19.59 -17.82
C GLU A 12 12.94 19.84 -17.81
N ASP A 13 12.22 19.15 -18.69
CA ASP A 13 10.76 19.19 -18.73
C ASP A 13 10.15 18.56 -17.46
N LEU A 14 10.61 17.39 -17.05
CA LEU A 14 10.20 16.76 -15.77
C LEU A 14 10.46 17.69 -14.57
N PHE A 15 11.67 18.24 -14.50
CA PHE A 15 12.06 19.17 -13.43
C PHE A 15 11.16 20.40 -13.41
N SER A 16 10.85 20.96 -14.58
CA SER A 16 9.93 22.10 -14.73
C SER A 16 8.52 21.76 -14.24
N VAL A 17 7.98 20.59 -14.61
CA VAL A 17 6.65 20.12 -14.17
C VAL A 17 6.58 20.00 -12.65
N ILE A 18 7.62 19.46 -12.03
CA ILE A 18 7.71 19.30 -10.58
C ILE A 18 7.86 20.67 -9.90
N LYS A 19 8.83 21.47 -10.32
CA LYS A 19 9.16 22.76 -9.72
C LYS A 19 8.00 23.76 -9.80
N ASN A 20 7.34 23.82 -10.96
CA ASN A 20 6.27 24.79 -11.20
C ASN A 20 4.89 24.26 -10.79
N TYR A 21 4.81 23.00 -10.34
CA TYR A 21 3.57 22.32 -9.97
C TYR A 21 2.49 22.47 -11.06
N THR A 22 2.53 21.62 -12.08
CA THR A 22 1.56 21.57 -13.18
C THR A 22 0.61 20.36 -13.04
N PRO A 23 -0.46 20.42 -12.21
CA PRO A 23 -1.30 19.28 -11.85
C PRO A 23 -1.85 18.47 -13.03
N GLU A 24 -2.12 19.12 -14.17
CA GLU A 24 -2.69 18.48 -15.36
C GLU A 24 -1.73 17.45 -15.98
N ARG A 25 -0.45 17.53 -15.64
CA ARG A 25 0.61 16.59 -16.07
C ARG A 25 0.94 15.55 -15.02
N PHE A 26 0.39 15.64 -13.81
CA PHE A 26 0.47 14.59 -12.80
C PHE A 26 -0.76 13.70 -12.92
N LEU A 27 -0.59 12.48 -13.43
CA LEU A 27 -1.72 11.57 -13.61
C LEU A 27 -2.13 10.97 -12.27
N PHE A 28 -1.18 10.33 -11.57
CA PHE A 28 -1.37 9.77 -10.24
C PHE A 28 -0.03 9.31 -9.65
N THR A 29 -0.03 8.98 -8.36
CA THR A 29 1.07 8.24 -7.70
C THR A 29 0.61 6.84 -7.30
N LEU A 30 1.41 5.83 -7.62
CA LEU A 30 1.24 4.47 -7.11
C LEU A 30 2.07 4.31 -5.84
N GLU A 31 1.40 3.98 -4.74
CA GLU A 31 1.99 3.88 -3.40
C GLU A 31 1.82 2.51 -2.78
N TYR A 32 2.66 2.23 -1.80
CA TYR A 32 2.39 1.13 -0.85
C TYR A 32 1.37 1.59 0.18
N PHE A 33 0.67 0.65 0.81
CA PHE A 33 -0.16 0.98 1.96
C PHE A 33 0.72 1.52 3.10
N PRO A 34 0.46 2.73 3.63
CA PRO A 34 1.25 3.28 4.73
C PRO A 34 1.30 2.36 5.95
N GLU A 35 0.23 1.60 6.18
CA GLU A 35 0.09 0.63 7.27
C GLU A 35 1.14 -0.50 7.19
N GLU A 36 1.71 -0.80 6.01
CA GLU A 36 2.81 -1.77 5.92
C GLU A 36 4.10 -1.24 6.58
N GLY A 37 4.23 0.06 6.78
CA GLY A 37 5.41 0.69 7.35
C GLY A 37 5.75 0.17 8.75
N LYS A 38 7.04 -0.09 9.00
CA LYS A 38 7.58 -0.63 10.27
C LYS A 38 7.24 0.15 11.54
N TYR A 39 6.92 1.42 11.37
CA TYR A 39 6.68 2.38 12.43
C TYR A 39 5.41 3.15 12.11
N PHE A 40 4.38 2.51 11.58
CA PHE A 40 3.13 3.21 11.26
C PHE A 40 2.37 3.56 12.54
N ALA A 41 2.03 2.54 13.33
CA ALA A 41 1.33 2.66 14.60
C ALA A 41 2.30 2.81 15.79
N ASP A 42 1.77 3.26 16.92
CA ASP A 42 2.49 3.23 18.18
C ASP A 42 2.57 1.78 18.66
N GLY A 43 3.69 1.36 19.24
CA GLY A 43 3.78 0.00 19.72
C GLY A 43 4.99 -0.36 20.53
N HIS A 44 4.97 -1.61 20.99
CA HIS A 44 6.03 -2.23 21.76
C HIS A 44 6.16 -3.68 21.30
N ARG A 45 7.13 -3.92 20.43
CA ARG A 45 7.39 -5.18 19.74
C ARG A 45 7.56 -6.35 20.69
N LYS A 46 8.28 -6.15 21.81
CA LYS A 46 8.54 -7.21 22.80
C LYS A 46 7.26 -7.77 23.43
N CYS A 47 6.18 -7.00 23.44
CA CYS A 47 4.88 -7.41 23.95
C CYS A 47 3.87 -7.71 22.84
N ASN A 48 4.27 -7.60 21.56
CA ASN A 48 3.38 -7.68 20.41
C ASN A 48 2.13 -6.79 20.58
N PHE A 49 2.34 -5.58 21.11
CA PHE A 49 1.27 -4.62 21.39
C PHE A 49 1.42 -3.42 20.47
N SER A 50 0.34 -3.06 19.78
CA SER A 50 0.26 -1.88 18.93
C SER A 50 -1.09 -1.20 19.08
N VAL A 51 -1.11 0.12 18.93
CA VAL A 51 -2.34 0.91 18.96
C VAL A 51 -2.22 2.05 17.95
N LEU A 52 -3.31 2.34 17.26
CA LEU A 52 -3.38 3.58 16.48
C LEU A 52 -3.63 4.73 17.46
N PRO A 53 -2.77 5.75 17.50
CA PRO A 53 -2.96 6.89 18.39
C PRO A 53 -4.31 7.56 18.13
N ASP A 54 -5.02 7.85 19.22
CA ASP A 54 -6.24 8.64 19.25
C ASP A 54 -6.12 9.75 20.32
N SER A 55 -7.23 10.40 20.68
CA SER A 55 -7.26 11.45 21.70
C SER A 55 -6.84 10.98 23.11
N THR A 56 -6.68 9.68 23.33
CA THR A 56 -6.29 9.04 24.60
C THR A 56 -4.93 8.33 24.50
N SER A 57 -3.98 8.92 23.77
CA SER A 57 -2.67 8.34 23.48
C SER A 57 -2.04 7.63 24.69
N HIS A 58 -1.83 6.33 24.53
CA HIS A 58 -1.18 5.52 25.54
C HIS A 58 0.33 5.82 25.51
N LEU A 59 0.84 6.52 26.52
CA LEU A 59 2.28 6.73 26.66
C LEU A 59 3.03 5.42 26.91
N ASN A 60 2.35 4.44 27.51
CA ASN A 60 2.92 3.18 27.98
C ASN A 60 2.16 1.95 27.47
N CYS A 61 2.90 0.86 27.27
CA CYS A 61 2.39 -0.45 26.89
C CYS A 61 1.48 -1.04 27.98
N SER A 62 0.26 -1.43 27.62
CA SER A 62 -0.72 -2.03 28.53
C SER A 62 -0.29 -3.39 29.12
N VAL A 63 0.68 -4.06 28.50
CA VAL A 63 1.17 -5.38 28.92
C VAL A 63 2.28 -5.28 29.97
N CYS A 64 3.18 -4.30 29.86
CA CYS A 64 4.39 -4.23 30.70
C CYS A 64 4.68 -2.86 31.33
N GLY A 65 3.86 -1.84 31.04
CA GLY A 65 4.01 -0.48 31.57
C GLY A 65 5.18 0.34 31.02
N LYS A 66 6.00 -0.22 30.12
CA LYS A 66 7.11 0.52 29.49
C LYS A 66 6.61 1.47 28.41
N PRO A 67 7.35 2.56 28.09
CA PRO A 67 6.96 3.49 27.04
C PRO A 67 6.77 2.80 25.68
N LEU A 68 5.79 3.29 24.90
CA LEU A 68 5.63 2.89 23.50
C LEU A 68 6.64 3.61 22.61
N THR A 69 7.01 2.96 21.51
CA THR A 69 7.65 3.63 20.38
C THR A 69 6.57 4.31 19.56
N TYR A 70 6.68 5.63 19.40
CA TYR A 70 5.72 6.38 18.58
C TYR A 70 5.92 6.14 17.09
N GLY A 71 4.80 5.90 16.42
CA GLY A 71 4.71 5.71 14.99
C GLY A 71 4.59 7.02 14.23
N VAL A 72 4.74 6.93 12.91
CA VAL A 72 4.55 8.02 11.96
C VAL A 72 3.13 8.57 12.05
N PHE A 73 2.12 7.72 12.27
CA PHE A 73 0.74 8.17 12.40
C PHE A 73 0.54 9.08 13.62
N HIS A 74 1.22 8.81 14.74
CA HIS A 74 1.22 9.70 15.91
C HIS A 74 1.75 11.08 15.55
N ARG A 75 2.91 11.12 14.90
CA ARG A 75 3.54 12.38 14.51
C ARG A 75 2.68 13.17 13.52
N LEU A 76 1.99 12.48 12.61
CA LEU A 76 1.04 13.11 11.70
C LEU A 76 -0.11 13.76 12.47
N LEU A 77 -0.69 13.07 13.46
CA LEU A 77 -1.76 13.63 14.28
C LEU A 77 -1.31 14.86 15.07
N GLU A 78 -0.14 14.79 15.75
CA GLU A 78 0.45 15.92 16.47
C GLU A 78 0.61 17.17 15.60
N LEU A 79 1.10 16.98 14.37
CA LEU A 79 1.35 18.08 13.43
C LEU A 79 0.08 18.62 12.78
N SER A 80 -0.95 17.77 12.61
CA SER A 80 -2.21 18.16 11.99
C SER A 80 -3.13 18.98 12.90
N GLY A 81 -2.94 18.89 14.23
CA GLY A 81 -3.81 19.53 15.23
C GLY A 81 -5.28 19.12 15.08
N ASN A 82 -6.22 20.02 15.42
CA ASN A 82 -7.68 19.83 15.22
C ASN A 82 -8.10 19.93 13.74
N SER A 83 -7.14 20.05 12.83
CA SER A 83 -7.33 20.32 11.42
C SER A 83 -6.61 19.27 10.58
N TYR A 84 -6.78 17.98 10.91
CA TYR A 84 -6.65 16.93 9.90
C TYR A 84 -7.76 17.14 8.85
N LYS A 85 -7.57 18.17 8.04
CA LYS A 85 -8.17 18.25 6.72
C LYS A 85 -7.18 17.48 5.88
N ASN A 86 -7.62 16.36 5.34
CA ASN A 86 -7.04 15.77 4.16
C ASN A 86 -7.17 16.84 3.07
N THR A 87 -6.31 17.87 3.08
CA THR A 87 -6.18 18.84 1.99
C THR A 87 -5.71 17.99 0.85
N LEU A 88 -6.70 17.45 0.14
CA LEU A 88 -6.55 16.51 -0.95
C LEU A 88 -5.38 17.01 -1.77
N SER A 89 -4.30 16.24 -1.78
CA SER A 89 -3.36 16.33 -2.87
C SER A 89 -4.20 16.42 -4.14
N LYS A 90 -4.01 17.47 -4.95
CA LYS A 90 -4.73 17.56 -6.23
C LYS A 90 -4.44 16.35 -7.12
N ILE A 91 -3.38 15.62 -6.80
CA ILE A 91 -2.90 14.44 -7.50
C ILE A 91 -3.48 13.20 -6.83
N LYS A 92 -4.16 12.37 -7.62
CA LYS A 92 -4.70 11.08 -7.19
C LYS A 92 -3.56 10.15 -6.78
N TYR A 93 -3.77 9.33 -5.76
CA TYR A 93 -2.87 8.23 -5.44
C TYR A 93 -3.65 6.92 -5.33
N PHE A 94 -2.98 5.82 -5.60
CA PHE A 94 -3.51 4.46 -5.50
C PHE A 94 -2.59 3.62 -4.65
N HIS A 95 -3.13 2.86 -3.71
CA HIS A 95 -2.37 1.90 -2.94
C HIS A 95 -2.35 0.54 -3.62
N THR A 96 -1.21 -0.13 -3.56
CA THR A 96 -1.09 -1.51 -4.02
C THR A 96 -0.03 -2.27 -3.23
N ILE A 97 -0.02 -3.58 -3.40
CA ILE A 97 1.07 -4.47 -2.99
C ILE A 97 1.58 -5.20 -4.23
N PRO A 98 2.83 -5.73 -4.21
CA PRO A 98 3.34 -6.47 -5.36
C PRO A 98 2.41 -7.63 -5.75
N LEU A 99 2.28 -7.90 -7.04
CA LEU A 99 1.43 -8.97 -7.57
C LEU A 99 1.79 -10.33 -6.98
N LYS A 100 3.09 -10.60 -6.79
CA LYS A 100 3.55 -11.81 -6.07
C LYS A 100 3.03 -11.88 -4.64
N GLY A 101 2.86 -10.75 -3.96
CA GLY A 101 2.25 -10.67 -2.63
C GLY A 101 0.78 -11.07 -2.65
N ILE A 102 0.02 -10.59 -3.65
CA ILE A 102 -1.38 -10.98 -3.86
C ILE A 102 -1.48 -12.49 -4.13
N ILE A 103 -0.73 -12.98 -5.11
CA ILE A 103 -0.72 -14.42 -5.48
C ILE A 103 -0.31 -15.28 -4.29
N SER A 104 0.73 -14.88 -3.56
CA SER A 104 1.25 -15.58 -2.38
C SER A 104 0.17 -15.78 -1.30
N GLN A 105 -0.66 -14.77 -1.06
CA GLN A 105 -1.78 -14.86 -0.12
C GLN A 105 -2.84 -15.83 -0.63
N VAL A 106 -3.23 -15.72 -1.90
CA VAL A 106 -4.26 -16.55 -2.54
C VAL A 106 -3.89 -18.03 -2.55
N ILE A 107 -2.67 -18.38 -2.94
CA ILE A 107 -2.26 -19.79 -3.03
C ILE A 107 -1.63 -20.32 -1.72
N HIS A 108 -1.63 -19.50 -0.66
CA HIS A 108 -1.08 -19.81 0.67
C HIS A 108 0.36 -20.33 0.64
N LYS A 109 1.22 -19.72 -0.17
CA LYS A 109 2.64 -20.08 -0.28
C LYS A 109 3.52 -18.86 -0.15
N SER A 110 4.78 -19.05 0.23
CA SER A 110 5.78 -17.98 0.25
C SER A 110 5.86 -17.27 -1.11
N ASN A 111 6.01 -15.94 -1.08
CA ASN A 111 6.27 -15.11 -2.25
C ASN A 111 7.53 -15.50 -3.05
N LYS A 112 8.43 -16.30 -2.47
CA LYS A 112 9.64 -16.86 -3.10
C LYS A 112 9.42 -18.27 -3.67
N SER A 113 8.22 -18.83 -3.57
CA SER A 113 7.96 -20.20 -4.03
C SER A 113 7.86 -20.26 -5.57
N LEU A 114 8.32 -21.38 -6.13
CA LEU A 114 8.19 -21.67 -7.56
C LEU A 114 6.74 -21.65 -8.06
N ALA A 115 5.78 -21.95 -7.17
CA ALA A 115 4.36 -21.90 -7.48
C ALA A 115 3.89 -20.46 -7.69
N VAL A 116 4.26 -19.53 -6.79
CA VAL A 116 3.96 -18.10 -6.94
C VAL A 116 4.63 -17.55 -8.21
N ASP A 117 5.90 -17.89 -8.43
CA ASP A 117 6.63 -17.43 -9.61
C ASP A 117 6.01 -17.89 -10.93
N ARG A 118 5.46 -19.11 -10.96
CA ARG A 118 4.77 -19.65 -12.14
C ARG A 118 3.50 -18.86 -12.46
N GLU A 119 2.64 -18.62 -11.47
CA GLU A 119 1.41 -17.85 -11.68
C GLU A 119 1.71 -16.38 -12.00
N TYR A 120 2.73 -15.80 -11.35
CA TYR A 120 3.22 -14.46 -11.68
C TYR A 120 3.67 -14.37 -13.15
N LYS A 121 4.52 -15.30 -13.62
CA LYS A 121 4.99 -15.30 -15.00
C LYS A 121 3.85 -15.44 -16.01
N LYS A 122 2.91 -16.37 -15.78
CA LYS A 122 1.71 -16.51 -16.63
C LYS A 122 0.93 -15.19 -16.72
N ALA A 123 0.69 -14.54 -15.59
CA ALA A 123 -0.03 -13.27 -15.57
C ALA A 123 0.74 -12.19 -16.36
N ILE A 124 2.06 -12.11 -16.21
CA ILE A 124 2.91 -11.19 -16.97
C ILE A 124 2.88 -11.50 -18.46
N ASP A 125 2.89 -12.78 -18.87
CA ASP A 125 2.84 -13.15 -20.30
C ASP A 125 1.53 -12.72 -20.95
N ILE A 126 0.41 -12.80 -20.22
CA ILE A 126 -0.92 -12.41 -20.71
C ILE A 126 -1.08 -10.89 -20.73
N PHE A 127 -0.70 -10.20 -19.66
CA PHE A 127 -0.98 -8.78 -19.44
C PHE A 127 0.23 -7.87 -19.62
N LYS A 128 1.35 -8.41 -20.12
CA LYS A 128 2.62 -7.75 -20.44
C LYS A 128 3.46 -7.30 -19.24
N ASN A 129 2.86 -6.64 -18.24
CA ASN A 129 3.59 -6.15 -17.08
C ASN A 129 2.70 -6.01 -15.83
N GLU A 130 3.35 -5.94 -14.67
CA GLU A 130 2.69 -5.89 -13.37
C GLU A 130 1.83 -4.64 -13.16
N ILE A 131 2.30 -3.46 -13.59
CA ILE A 131 1.54 -2.21 -13.45
C ILE A 131 0.22 -2.29 -14.23
N ASN A 132 0.25 -2.86 -15.43
CA ASN A 132 -0.96 -3.11 -16.22
C ASN A 132 -1.93 -4.02 -15.47
N ILE A 133 -1.44 -5.13 -14.90
CA ILE A 133 -2.26 -6.07 -14.12
C ILE A 133 -2.86 -5.40 -12.88
N LEU A 134 -2.08 -4.61 -12.15
CA LEU A 134 -2.52 -4.03 -10.89
C LEU A 134 -3.45 -2.84 -11.07
N LEU A 135 -3.38 -2.10 -12.18
CA LEU A 135 -4.12 -0.83 -12.34
C LEU A 135 -5.05 -0.74 -13.55
N PHE A 136 -4.69 -1.31 -14.70
CA PHE A 136 -5.29 -0.93 -15.99
C PHE A 136 -6.06 -2.06 -16.68
N ALA A 137 -5.64 -3.32 -16.50
CA ALA A 137 -6.31 -4.47 -17.07
C ALA A 137 -7.77 -4.50 -16.63
N LYS A 138 -8.70 -4.75 -17.56
CA LYS A 138 -10.13 -4.81 -17.25
C LYS A 138 -10.40 -5.97 -16.31
N GLU A 139 -11.33 -5.77 -15.38
CA GLU A 139 -11.71 -6.83 -14.43
C GLU A 139 -12.23 -8.09 -15.15
N SER A 140 -12.99 -7.93 -16.24
CA SER A 140 -13.43 -9.03 -17.10
C SER A 140 -12.28 -9.85 -17.68
N ASP A 141 -11.20 -9.18 -18.07
CA ASP A 141 -10.04 -9.82 -18.69
C ASP A 141 -9.24 -10.58 -17.62
N LEU A 142 -9.09 -9.99 -16.42
CA LEU A 142 -8.49 -10.65 -15.26
C LEU A 142 -9.26 -11.93 -14.90
N ILE A 143 -10.59 -11.84 -14.75
CA ILE A 143 -11.46 -12.95 -14.39
C ILE A 143 -11.43 -14.07 -15.44
N SER A 144 -11.37 -13.73 -16.73
CA SER A 144 -11.36 -14.74 -17.80
C SER A 144 -9.99 -15.37 -18.06
N SER A 145 -8.90 -14.70 -17.68
CA SER A 145 -7.53 -15.12 -18.04
C SER A 145 -6.69 -15.65 -16.88
N LEU A 146 -7.09 -15.40 -15.63
CA LEU A 146 -6.39 -15.83 -14.42
C LEU A 146 -7.28 -16.77 -13.59
N PRO A 147 -6.69 -17.55 -12.66
CA PRO A 147 -7.47 -18.17 -11.59
C PRO A 147 -8.34 -17.14 -10.88
N ILE A 148 -9.61 -17.48 -10.64
CA ILE A 148 -10.62 -16.53 -10.16
C ILE A 148 -10.19 -15.85 -8.86
N GLU A 149 -9.57 -16.60 -7.95
CA GLU A 149 -9.13 -16.11 -6.64
C GLU A 149 -7.99 -15.10 -6.76
N ILE A 150 -7.12 -15.23 -7.79
CA ILE A 150 -6.06 -14.26 -8.08
C ILE A 150 -6.67 -12.99 -8.66
N ALA A 151 -7.61 -13.12 -9.59
CA ALA A 151 -8.31 -11.98 -10.17
C ALA A 151 -9.07 -11.18 -9.10
N GLU A 152 -9.82 -11.87 -8.24
CA GLU A 152 -10.52 -11.28 -7.10
C GLU A 152 -9.56 -10.61 -6.12
N GLY A 153 -8.41 -11.21 -5.83
CA GLY A 153 -7.38 -10.60 -5.00
C GLY A 153 -6.86 -9.27 -5.56
N ILE A 154 -6.63 -9.20 -6.88
CA ILE A 154 -6.23 -7.96 -7.56
C ILE A 154 -7.34 -6.91 -7.47
N ILE A 155 -8.58 -7.31 -7.74
CA ILE A 155 -9.76 -6.42 -7.69
C ILE A 155 -10.01 -5.91 -6.26
N SER A 156 -9.83 -6.75 -5.25
CA SER A 156 -9.93 -6.38 -3.84
C SER A 156 -8.90 -5.30 -3.46
N ILE A 157 -7.64 -5.46 -3.88
CA ILE A 157 -6.60 -4.45 -3.67
C ILE A 157 -6.94 -3.12 -4.35
N ARG A 158 -7.34 -3.16 -5.63
CA ARG A 158 -7.74 -1.96 -6.39
C ARG A 158 -8.86 -1.16 -5.72
N ASN A 159 -9.76 -1.85 -5.04
CA ASN A 159 -10.90 -1.26 -4.35
C ASN A 159 -10.63 -0.98 -2.86
N GLU A 160 -9.38 -1.13 -2.40
CA GLU A 160 -8.99 -1.06 -0.98
C GLU A 160 -9.82 -1.94 -0.03
N LYS A 161 -10.39 -3.05 -0.54
CA LYS A 161 -11.20 -4.00 0.23
C LYS A 161 -10.32 -5.03 0.94
N VAL A 162 -9.44 -4.56 1.80
CA VAL A 162 -8.41 -5.37 2.48
C VAL A 162 -8.37 -5.10 3.98
N ILE A 163 -7.91 -6.09 4.73
CA ILE A 163 -7.65 -5.95 6.17
C ILE A 163 -6.22 -5.43 6.33
N LYS A 164 -6.08 -4.31 7.04
CA LYS A 164 -4.79 -3.64 7.25
C LYS A 164 -4.33 -3.88 8.69
N PHE A 165 -3.25 -4.63 8.86
CA PHE A 165 -2.56 -4.77 10.14
C PHE A 165 -1.36 -3.82 10.14
N PRO A 166 -1.39 -2.74 10.94
CA PRO A 166 -0.32 -1.75 10.89
C PRO A 166 0.99 -2.31 11.46
N GLY A 167 2.11 -1.89 10.88
CA GLY A 167 3.43 -2.12 11.45
C GLY A 167 3.72 -1.20 12.62
N PHE A 168 4.59 -1.64 13.53
CA PHE A 168 4.94 -0.93 14.76
C PHE A 168 6.30 -1.40 15.30
N ASP A 169 7.01 -0.51 16.01
CA ASP A 169 8.27 -0.80 16.71
C ASP A 169 9.27 -1.70 15.91
N GLY A 170 9.42 -1.39 14.62
CA GLY A 170 10.37 -2.06 13.73
C GLY A 170 9.83 -3.28 12.98
N GLU A 171 8.57 -3.69 13.22
CA GLU A 171 7.91 -4.78 12.52
C GLU A 171 7.03 -4.26 11.38
N TYR A 172 7.18 -4.85 10.20
CA TYR A 172 6.33 -4.52 9.05
C TYR A 172 4.87 -4.90 9.32
N GLY A 173 3.97 -4.03 8.88
CA GLY A 173 2.55 -4.34 8.82
C GLY A 173 2.25 -5.38 7.74
N LYS A 174 0.98 -5.76 7.64
CA LYS A 174 0.48 -6.74 6.68
C LYS A 174 -0.84 -6.26 6.10
N ILE A 175 -0.93 -6.31 4.78
CA ILE A 175 -2.18 -6.13 4.05
C ILE A 175 -2.68 -7.51 3.68
N ILE A 176 -3.86 -7.87 4.19
CA ILE A 176 -4.46 -9.19 4.01
C ILE A 176 -5.70 -9.06 3.14
N LEU A 177 -5.78 -9.89 2.11
CA LEU A 177 -6.98 -10.00 1.28
C LEU A 177 -8.17 -10.44 2.15
N ASN A 178 -9.30 -9.76 1.99
CA ASN A 178 -10.53 -10.12 2.69
C ASN A 178 -11.21 -11.26 1.92
N TYR A 179 -11.00 -12.51 2.36
CA TYR A 179 -11.72 -13.65 1.81
C TYR A 179 -13.14 -13.69 2.38
N SER A 180 -14.12 -13.66 1.49
CA SER A 180 -15.52 -13.95 1.84
C SER A 180 -15.76 -15.45 1.82
#